data_AF-A0A091D7Z3-F1
#
_entry.id   AF-A0A091D7Z3-F1
#
_cell.length_a   1.000
_cell.length_b   1.000
_cell.length_c   1.000
_cell.angle_alpha   90.00
_cell.angle_beta   90.00
_cell.angle_gamma   90.00
#
_symmetry.space_group_name_H-M   'P 1'
#
loop_
_entity.id
_entity.type
_entity.pdbx_description
1 polymer ?
#
loop_
_entity_poly.entity_id
_entity_poly.type
_entity_poly.pdbx_seq_one_letter_code
_entity_poly.pdbx_strand_id
1 'polypeptide(L)' 'MWHLKLLAVLMFCLLLLSQVDSSPVPELGSAKRRPRRMTPFWRGVSLRPIGASCRDDYECVTRLCRKRRCSLSVAQE' A
#
# COMPACT_ATOMS: atom_id res chain seq x y z
N MET A 1 22.41 30.76 -37.02
CA MET A 1 21.62 29.56 -37.39
C MET A 1 21.72 28.41 -36.38
N TRP A 2 22.85 28.22 -35.69
CA TRP A 2 23.01 27.17 -34.66
C TRP A 2 22.13 27.37 -33.42
N HIS A 3 21.97 28.62 -32.96
CA HIS A 3 21.11 28.94 -31.82
C HIS A 3 19.64 28.56 -32.05
N LEU A 4 19.11 28.75 -33.27
CA LEU A 4 17.75 28.32 -33.59
C LEU A 4 17.59 26.80 -33.55
N LYS A 5 18.60 26.04 -33.99
CA LYS A 5 18.60 24.57 -33.91
C LYS A 5 18.65 24.10 -32.45
N LEU A 6 19.50 24.73 -31.62
CA LEU A 6 19.59 24.45 -30.19
C LEU A 6 18.26 24.74 -29.46
N LEU A 7 17.62 25.88 -29.77
CA LEU A 7 16.32 26.23 -29.20
C LEU A 7 15.21 25.25 -29.63
N ALA A 8 15.22 24.80 -30.88
CA ALA A 8 14.28 23.81 -31.37
C ALA A 8 14.45 22.45 -30.67
N VAL A 9 15.70 21.99 -30.48
CA VAL A 9 16.00 20.75 -29.76
C VAL A 9 15.59 20.87 -28.28
N LEU A 10 15.87 22.01 -27.65
CA LEU A 10 15.50 22.26 -26.25
C LEU A 10 13.96 22.24 -26.06
N MET A 11 13.22 22.91 -26.93
CA MET A 11 11.75 22.90 -26.90
C MET A 11 11.18 21.49 -27.08
N PHE A 12 11.76 20.69 -27.98
CA PHE A 12 11.33 19.31 -28.20
C PHE A 12 11.58 18.43 -26.96
N CYS A 13 12.72 18.60 -26.28
CA CYS A 13 13.04 17.85 -25.06
C CYS A 13 12.07 18.19 -23.91
N LEU A 14 11.73 19.48 -23.74
CA LEU A 14 10.79 19.92 -22.71
C LEU A 14 9.39 19.37 -22.97
N LEU A 15 8.95 19.31 -24.24
CA LEU A 15 7.66 18.73 -24.61
C LEU A 15 7.60 17.23 -24.31
N LEU A 16 8.69 16.49 -24.57
CA LEU A 16 8.77 15.08 -24.21
C LEU A 16 8.70 14.85 -22.69
N LEU A 17 9.34 15.72 -21.90
CA LEU A 17 9.31 15.63 -20.43
C LEU A 17 7.94 15.97 -19.85
N SER A 18 7.21 16.94 -20.41
CA SER A 18 5.84 17.27 -19.96
C SER A 18 4.82 16.20 -20.32
N GLN A 19 5.06 15.42 -21.38
CA GLN A 19 4.19 14.29 -21.76
C GLN A 19 4.37 13.07 -20.82
N VAL A 20 5.40 13.07 -19.96
CA VAL A 20 5.52 12.12 -18.85
C VAL A 20 4.66 12.58 -17.68
N ASP A 21 3.40 12.93 -17.96
CA ASP A 21 2.38 12.96 -16.93
C ASP A 21 2.28 11.54 -16.42
N SER A 22 2.83 11.33 -15.22
CA SER A 22 2.61 10.13 -14.44
C SER A 22 1.11 10.01 -14.30
N SER A 23 0.51 9.10 -15.07
CA SER A 23 -0.92 8.80 -14.97
C SER A 23 -1.21 8.66 -13.48
N PRO A 24 -2.10 9.51 -12.91
CA PRO A 24 -2.51 9.29 -11.55
C PRO A 24 -3.24 7.95 -11.60
N VAL A 25 -2.53 6.88 -11.23
CA VAL A 25 -3.15 5.62 -10.86
C VAL A 25 -4.26 6.06 -9.91
N PRO A 26 -5.54 5.80 -10.23
CA PRO A 26 -6.62 6.26 -9.38
C PRO A 26 -6.32 5.70 -8.00
N GLU A 27 -6.00 6.59 -7.07
CA GLU A 27 -5.92 6.33 -5.64
C GLU A 27 -7.29 5.81 -5.28
N LEU A 28 -7.45 4.49 -5.39
CA LEU A 28 -8.68 3.78 -5.11
C LEU A 28 -8.94 4.03 -3.63
N GLY A 29 -9.71 5.08 -3.38
CA GLY A 29 -10.04 5.57 -2.06
C GLY A 29 -10.41 4.40 -1.19
N SER A 30 -9.71 4.26 -0.07
CA SER A 30 -9.95 3.16 0.86
C SER A 30 -10.04 1.83 0.12
N ALA A 31 -8.96 1.42 -0.55
CA ALA A 31 -8.77 0.03 -0.94
C ALA A 31 -8.94 -0.79 0.35
N LYS A 32 -10.18 -1.20 0.61
CA LYS A 32 -10.62 -2.12 1.63
C LYS A 32 -9.80 -3.35 1.31
N ARG A 33 -8.59 -3.42 1.91
CA ARG A 33 -7.54 -4.37 1.55
C ARG A 33 -8.23 -5.70 1.63
N ARG A 34 -8.60 -6.24 0.47
CA ARG A 34 -9.23 -7.55 0.39
C ARG A 34 -8.26 -8.41 1.16
N PRO A 35 -8.66 -9.03 2.29
CA PRO A 35 -7.71 -9.80 3.08
C PRO A 35 -7.08 -10.76 2.10
N ARG A 36 -5.77 -10.61 1.86
CA ARG A 36 -5.03 -11.48 0.94
C ARG A 36 -5.43 -12.88 1.37
N ARG A 37 -6.03 -13.66 0.46
CA ARG A 37 -6.38 -15.05 0.77
C ARG A 37 -5.13 -15.67 1.36
N MET A 38 -5.19 -15.96 2.65
CA MET A 38 -4.05 -16.47 3.37
C MET A 38 -3.68 -17.79 2.71
N THR A 39 -2.46 -17.84 2.18
CA THR A 39 -1.87 -19.10 1.77
C THR A 39 -1.87 -20.06 2.98
N PRO A 40 -1.94 -21.37 2.77
CA PRO A 40 -1.91 -22.34 3.88
C PRO A 40 -0.70 -22.16 4.81
N PHE A 41 0.38 -21.55 4.31
CA PHE A 41 1.56 -21.12 5.08
C PHE A 41 1.22 -20.32 6.35
N TRP A 42 0.18 -19.47 6.32
CA TRP A 42 -0.24 -18.69 7.49
C TRP A 42 -0.76 -19.56 8.65
N ARG A 43 -1.05 -20.86 8.43
CA ARG A 43 -1.35 -21.82 9.51
C ARG A 43 -0.12 -22.15 10.35
N GLY A 44 1.08 -22.09 9.77
CA GLY A 44 2.35 -22.34 10.46
C GLY A 44 2.96 -21.08 11.10
N VAL A 45 2.45 -19.89 10.75
CA VAL A 45 2.88 -18.64 11.37
C VAL A 45 2.11 -18.47 12.68
N SER A 46 2.82 -18.46 13.81
CA SER A 46 2.23 -18.31 15.15
C SER A 46 1.50 -16.97 15.35
N LEU A 47 1.78 -15.98 14.49
CA LEU A 47 1.18 -14.65 14.52
C LEU A 47 -0.11 -14.61 13.68
N ARG A 48 -1.23 -14.48 14.38
CA ARG A 48 -2.58 -14.34 13.84
C ARG A 48 -2.83 -12.92 13.32
N PRO A 49 -3.59 -12.78 12.23
CA PRO A 49 -3.95 -11.48 11.66
C PRO A 49 -5.02 -10.76 12.47
N ILE A 50 -5.27 -9.49 12.12
CA ILE A 50 -6.36 -8.67 12.67
C ILE A 50 -7.71 -9.36 12.45
N GLY A 51 -8.56 -9.38 13.46
CA GLY A 51 -9.88 -10.01 13.44
C GLY A 51 -9.87 -11.53 13.66
N ALA A 52 -8.71 -12.19 13.70
CA ALA A 52 -8.61 -13.58 14.08
C ALA A 52 -8.88 -13.78 15.58
N SER A 53 -9.38 -14.96 15.96
CA SER A 53 -9.58 -15.28 17.37
C SER A 53 -8.25 -15.46 18.08
N CYS A 54 -8.12 -14.86 19.27
CA CYS A 54 -6.93 -14.93 20.12
C CYS A 54 -7.29 -15.32 21.55
N ARG A 55 -6.33 -15.95 22.24
CA ARG A 55 -6.34 -16.17 23.69
C ARG A 55 -5.37 -15.25 24.42
N ASP A 56 -4.18 -15.05 23.84
CA ASP A 56 -3.11 -14.19 24.37
C ASP A 56 -2.73 -13.10 23.38
N ASP A 57 -2.21 -11.98 23.89
CA ASP A 57 -1.78 -10.83 23.08
C ASP A 57 -0.68 -11.20 22.08
N TYR A 58 0.26 -12.07 22.47
CA TYR A 58 1.37 -12.53 21.64
C TYR A 58 0.94 -13.39 20.45
N GLU A 59 -0.28 -13.92 20.47
CA GLU A 59 -0.83 -14.62 19.31
C GLU A 59 -1.15 -13.65 18.17
N CYS A 60 -1.32 -12.36 18.43
CA CYS A 60 -1.69 -11.38 17.42
C CYS A 60 -0.47 -10.68 16.81
N VAL A 61 -0.48 -10.45 15.50
CA VAL A 61 0.54 -9.63 14.81
C VAL A 61 0.63 -8.21 15.40
N THR A 62 -0.48 -7.71 15.92
CA THR A 62 -0.62 -6.40 16.56
C THR A 62 -0.25 -6.41 18.04
N ARG A 63 0.05 -7.58 18.62
CA ARG A 63 0.26 -7.80 20.06
C ARG A 63 -0.90 -7.30 20.94
N LEU A 64 -2.12 -7.38 20.43
CA LEU A 64 -3.31 -6.89 21.13
C LEU A 64 -4.51 -7.79 20.87
N CYS A 65 -4.98 -8.46 21.93
CA CYS A 65 -6.15 -9.32 21.95
C CYS A 65 -7.31 -8.62 22.69
N ARG A 66 -8.28 -8.08 21.93
CA ARG A 66 -9.46 -7.40 22.48
C ARG A 66 -10.71 -8.23 22.19
N LYS A 67 -11.51 -8.56 23.21
CA LYS A 67 -12.74 -9.37 23.07
C LYS A 67 -12.50 -10.72 22.35
N ARG A 68 -11.39 -11.41 22.68
CA ARG A 68 -10.94 -12.66 22.04
C ARG A 68 -10.69 -12.53 20.53
N ARG A 69 -10.43 -11.32 20.01
CA ARG A 69 -10.03 -11.06 18.62
C ARG A 69 -8.84 -10.13 18.55
N CYS A 70 -7.96 -10.34 17.58
CA CYS A 70 -6.83 -9.45 17.34
C CYS A 70 -7.32 -8.08 16.87
N SER A 71 -6.88 -7.01 17.54
CA SER A 71 -7.25 -5.62 17.22
C SER A 71 -6.00 -4.78 16.96
N LEU A 72 -6.16 -3.67 16.23
CA LEU A 72 -5.12 -2.64 16.15
C LEU A 72 -5.21 -1.72 17.36
N SER A 73 -4.08 -1.19 17.83
CA SER A 73 -4.05 -0.11 18.83
C SER A 73 -4.70 1.18 18.30
N VAL A 74 -4.65 1.39 16.98
CA VAL A 74 -5.26 2.52 16.27
C VAL A 74 -6.72 2.24 15.86
N ALA A 75 -7.26 1.05 16.17
CA ALA A 75 -8.69 0.79 15.99
C ALA A 75 -9.46 1.49 17.11
N GLN A 76 -9.61 2.80 16.96
CA GLN A 76 -10.59 3.61 17.65
C GLN A 76 -11.98 3.10 17.22
N GLU A 77 -12.85 2.88 18.20
CA GLU A 77 -14.18 2.27 18.05
C GLU A 77 -15.08 2.99 17.05
#